data_AF-A0YJV7-F1
#
_entry.id   AF-A0YJV7-F1
#
_cell.length_a   1.000
_cell.length_b   1.000
_cell.length_c   1.000
_cell.angle_alpha   90.00
_cell.angle_beta   90.00
_cell.angle_gamma   90.00
#
_symmetry.space_group_name_H-M   'P 1'
#
loop_
_entity.id
_entity.type
_entity.pdbx_description
1 polymer ?
#
loop_
_entity_poly.entity_id
_entity_poly.type
_entity_poly.pdbx_seq_one_letter_code
_entity_poly.pdbx_strand_id
1 'polypeptide(L)' 'MKILMISATFPYPPTRGGTPIRTFNLLRYLSQRHPVTLVTQRSEDVSDQEVEG' A
#
# COMPACT_ATOMS: atom_id res chain seq x y z
N MET A 1 -1.55 15.86 -9.28
CA MET A 1 -1.35 16.36 -7.90
C MET A 1 -0.46 15.39 -7.16
N LYS A 2 0.33 15.84 -6.18
CA LYS A 2 1.11 14.94 -5.31
C LYS A 2 0.24 14.55 -4.12
N ILE A 3 0.07 13.26 -3.88
CA ILE A 3 -0.77 12.73 -2.80
C ILE A 3 0.13 12.05 -1.76
N LEU A 4 0.01 12.47 -0.50
CA LEU A 4 0.58 11.76 0.65
C LEU A 4 -0.53 10.96 1.33
N MET A 5 -0.35 9.66 1.46
CA MET A 5 -1.28 8.76 2.13
C MET A 5 -0.61 8.15 3.36
N ILE A 6 -1.30 8.17 4.50
CA ILE A 6 -0.81 7.62 5.76
C ILE A 6 -1.75 6.49 6.19
N SER A 7 -1.21 5.31 6.46
CA SER A 7 -1.98 4.12 6.81
C SER A 7 -1.37 3.37 7.98
N ALA A 8 -2.19 3.00 8.98
CA ALA A 8 -1.76 2.13 10.07
C ALA A 8 -1.54 0.68 9.61
N THR A 9 -2.19 0.25 8.53
CA THR A 9 -2.06 -1.10 7.99
C THR A 9 -1.20 -1.12 6.74
N PHE A 10 -0.24 -2.04 6.69
CA PHE A 10 0.57 -2.28 5.51
C PHE A 10 -0.30 -2.85 4.37
N PRO A 11 -0.38 -2.22 3.19
CA PRO A 11 -1.35 -2.61 2.15
C PRO A 11 -0.87 -3.75 1.25
N TYR A 12 0.30 -4.32 1.50
CA TYR A 12 0.92 -5.37 0.69
C TYR A 12 1.33 -6.56 1.57
N PRO A 13 1.38 -7.81 1.09
CA PRO A 13 0.82 -8.27 -0.19
C PRO A 13 -0.71 -8.23 -0.20
N PRO A 14 -1.35 -7.88 -1.32
CA PRO A 14 -2.81 -7.76 -1.42
C PRO A 14 -3.53 -9.11 -1.29
N THR A 15 -2.78 -10.21 -1.25
CA THR A 15 -3.28 -11.58 -1.12
C THR A 15 -3.88 -11.90 0.26
N ARG A 16 -3.65 -11.05 1.28
CA ARG A 16 -4.14 -11.28 2.66
C ARG A 16 -5.59 -10.88 2.91
N GLY A 17 -6.29 -10.34 1.90
CA GLY A 17 -7.69 -9.93 2.03
C GLY A 17 -7.92 -8.76 3.01
N GLY A 18 -9.18 -8.44 3.32
CA GLY A 18 -9.53 -7.47 4.37
C GLY A 18 -9.24 -5.99 4.05
N THR A 19 -8.75 -5.24 5.05
CA THR A 19 -8.39 -3.82 4.92
C THR A 19 -7.19 -3.58 3.97
N PRO A 20 -6.12 -4.38 4.00
CA PRO A 20 -4.97 -4.24 3.09
C PRO A 20 -5.37 -4.18 1.60
N ILE A 21 -6.28 -5.04 1.14
CA ILE A 21 -6.68 -5.07 -0.27
C ILE A 21 -7.48 -3.84 -0.70
N ARG A 22 -8.27 -3.22 0.20
CA ARG A 22 -8.99 -1.97 -0.08
C ARG A 22 -8.01 -0.81 -0.24
N THR A 23 -7.06 -0.70 0.69
CA THR A 23 -5.99 0.31 0.64
C THR A 23 -5.13 0.13 -0.61
N PHE A 24 -4.77 -1.11 -0.94
CA PHE A 24 -4.02 -1.42 -2.17
C PHE A 24 -4.76 -1.00 -3.44
N ASN A 25 -6.05 -1.35 -3.56
CA ASN A 25 -6.83 -0.99 -4.75
C ASN A 25 -7.01 0.53 -4.89
N LEU A 26 -7.19 1.24 -3.78
CA LEU A 26 -7.25 2.70 -3.79
C LEU A 26 -5.92 3.31 -4.25
N LEU A 27 -4.79 2.84 -3.69
CA LEU A 27 -3.46 3.27 -4.11
C LEU A 27 -3.22 3.01 -5.60
N ARG A 28 -3.57 1.81 -6.08
CA ARG A 28 -3.47 1.42 -7.48
C ARG A 28 -4.30 2.30 -8.40
N TYR A 29 -5.48 2.73 -7.98
CA TYR A 29 -6.32 3.62 -8.78
C TYR A 29 -5.76 5.04 -8.82
N LEU A 30 -5.38 5.60 -7.66
CA LEU A 30 -4.83 6.95 -7.56
C LEU A 30 -3.49 7.09 -8.30
N SER A 31 -2.65 6.06 -8.22
CA SER A 31 -1.33 6.06 -8.85
C SER A 31 -1.38 6.13 -10.38
N GLN A 32 -2.50 5.77 -11.02
CA GLN A 32 -2.68 5.88 -12.47
C GLN A 32 -2.61 7.32 -12.98
N ARG A 33 -2.99 8.30 -12.15
CA ARG A 33 -3.08 9.71 -12.55
C ARG A 33 -2.30 10.66 -11.65
N HIS A 34 -1.90 10.21 -10.46
CA HIS A 34 -1.29 11.05 -9.45
C HIS A 34 -0.06 10.35 -8.84
N PRO A 35 1.08 11.05 -8.72
CA PRO A 35 2.17 10.56 -7.88
C PRO A 35 1.70 10.42 -6.43
N VAL A 36 1.81 9.22 -5.89
CA VAL A 36 1.42 8.89 -4.51
C VAL A 36 2.67 8.50 -3.73
N THR A 37 2.83 9.10 -2.54
CA THR A 37 3.77 8.64 -1.52
C THR A 37 2.96 8.01 -0.39
N LEU A 38 3.26 6.76 -0.05
CA LEU A 38 2.64 6.06 1.07
C LEU A 38 3.60 6.02 2.24
N VAL A 39 3.12 6.41 3.42
CA VAL A 39 3.77 6.15 4.70
C VAL A 39 2.90 5.18 5.49
N THR A 40 3.47 4.08 5.92
CA THR A 40 2.73 3.05 6.65
C THR A 40 3.63 2.31 7.63
N GLN A 41 3.04 1.67 8.63
CA GLN A 41 3.78 0.82 9.55
C GLN A 41 4.25 -0.44 8.83
N ARG A 42 5.48 -0.86 9.10
CA ARG A 42 6.02 -2.13 8.60
C ARG A 42 5.21 -3.27 9.20
N SER A 43 4.77 -4.20 8.37
CA SER A 43 4.16 -5.44 8.83
C SER A 43 5.27 -6.44 9.17
N GLU A 44 5.27 -7.01 10.37
CA GLU A 44 6.28 -8.01 10.79
C GLU A 44 6.27 -9.26 9.92
N ASP A 45 5.11 -9.57 9.36
CA ASP A 45 4.83 -10.71 8.52
C ASP A 45 5.09 -10.43 7.03
N VAL A 46 5.67 -9.27 6.64
CA VAL A 46 5.98 -8.95 5.23
C VAL A 46 7.46 -8.66 5.04
N SER A 47 8.14 -9.56 4.34
CA SER A 47 9.55 -9.41 3.99
C SER A 47 9.76 -8.30 2.96
N ASP A 48 10.96 -7.72 2.90
CA ASP A 48 11.28 -6.71 1.88
C ASP A 48 11.29 -7.30 0.46
N GLN A 49 11.63 -8.59 0.33
CA GLN A 49 11.58 -9.30 -0.95
C GLN A 49 10.16 -9.35 -1.54
N GLU A 50 9.14 -9.45 -0.69
CA GLU A 50 7.74 -9.38 -1.15
C GLU A 50 7.39 -7.98 -1.67
N VAL A 51 7.98 -6.92 -1.11
CA VAL A 51 7.67 -5.51 -1.44
C VAL A 51 8.38 -5.04 -2.71
N GLU A 52 9.57 -5.57 -3.00
CA GLU A 52 10.38 -5.18 -4.15
C GLU A 52 9.97 -5.84 -5.49
N GLY A 53 9.08 -6.84 -5.44
CA GLY A 53 8.65 -7.66 -6.59
C GLY A 53 7.56 -7.06 -7.48
#